data_AF-A0A1K1QKV2-F1
#
_entry.id   AF-A0A1K1QKV2-F1
#
_cell.length_a   1.000
_cell.length_b   1.000
_cell.length_c   1.000
_cell.angle_alpha   90.00
_cell.angle_beta   90.00
_cell.angle_gamma   90.00
#
_symmetry.space_group_name_H-M   'P 1'
#
loop_
_entity.id
_entity.type
_entity.pdbx_description
1 polymer ?
#
loop_
_entity_poly.entity_id
_entity_poly.type
_entity_poly.pdbx_seq_one_letter_code
_entity_poly.pdbx_strand_id
1 'polypeptide(L)'
;MNKPWKSGVTALVVGAMMLQGGAGALAADAGAGEADASASVLAASSATVPAAAPANYGLTADIRAAVKSVSVETTAQGLQLAATVRLYNGGAVSNRVPEHELRLYGQDGIAYVLKPSAANKKALQPKEIGELVYMATIDSKDTFRAARLSWVKVNEYVYPKQETLLLDMPVGHVWYGSGQQALSALPELAWGETFTIPGVNSGLRYTPSQYAIQSTEQGQVANVTLLADNPGTGRETVPAFRLDAAAEQKAYRGEAAEKEPVVLEAGGQAYLHYAIPLETGAAVTGLTVVTTEAFVPQPGAPSVAVDTGKLTVSLPADRGGQPVPVAYTLGSPIAFDPVSKLIDGQTSVSLMELHVSENPDMGYQTAVAKFRLTNNGTVPVTLPSFGAELVGSGGAAYAGMRQANAPAMLNPGLSSIVNYSFSVPKSEQAEAFTLKLLDTRAAAPYKTTVASLRTPLEKDGDSMSDETVYKVYPFDIRFNLYQISALFNSATFTYTYKVMLDLDITQADDVVVDDSSSKLRFEAVDAAGRTLDAIEAPFAGTNRLISGRQSLTFNNIKSEQLDSNVTIRVYESVALPNGATAKRLLKTLK
;
A
#
# COMPACT_ATOMS: atom_id res chain seq x y z
N MET A 1 10.59 -26.12 73.44
CA MET A 1 9.19 -26.19 73.92
C MET A 1 8.29 -25.44 72.95
N ASN A 2 7.23 -26.13 72.49
CA ASN A 2 5.94 -25.66 72.00
C ASN A 2 5.81 -24.67 70.81
N LYS A 3 5.50 -25.27 69.64
CA LYS A 3 4.48 -24.93 68.61
C LYS A 3 3.17 -24.23 69.12
N PRO A 4 2.18 -23.81 68.27
CA PRO A 4 2.13 -23.60 66.80
C PRO A 4 1.18 -22.47 66.24
N TRP A 5 1.19 -22.34 64.89
CA TRP A 5 0.11 -22.07 63.90
C TRP A 5 -0.79 -20.81 63.89
N LYS A 6 -0.94 -20.21 62.68
CA LYS A 6 -2.17 -20.14 61.81
C LYS A 6 -1.86 -19.27 60.56
N SER A 7 -1.75 -19.78 59.34
CA SER A 7 -2.75 -20.34 58.39
C SER A 7 -3.00 -19.36 57.23
N GLY A 8 -2.59 -19.76 56.01
CA GLY A 8 -2.90 -19.06 54.76
C GLY A 8 -4.29 -19.40 54.21
N VAL A 9 -4.73 -18.60 53.25
CA VAL A 9 -5.93 -18.83 52.43
C VAL A 9 -5.51 -18.71 50.97
N THR A 10 -5.55 -19.84 50.27
CA THR A 10 -5.48 -19.95 48.81
C THR A 10 -6.92 -20.11 48.32
N ALA A 11 -7.43 -19.14 47.56
CA ALA A 11 -8.73 -19.26 46.92
C ALA A 11 -8.57 -19.99 45.58
N LEU A 12 -9.26 -21.11 45.47
CA LEU A 12 -9.31 -22.01 44.32
C LEU A 12 -10.68 -21.81 43.68
N VAL A 13 -10.74 -21.11 42.54
CA VAL A 13 -11.98 -20.94 41.75
C VAL A 13 -11.89 -21.87 40.55
N VAL A 14 -12.62 -22.98 40.64
CA VAL A 14 -12.97 -23.85 39.52
C VAL A 14 -14.23 -23.27 38.87
N GLY A 15 -14.08 -22.71 37.67
CA GLY A 15 -15.18 -22.29 36.81
C GLY A 15 -15.19 -23.13 35.55
N ALA A 16 -16.25 -23.91 35.35
CA ALA A 16 -16.44 -24.83 34.25
C ALA A 16 -16.46 -24.11 32.89
N MET A 17 -15.58 -24.53 31.97
CA MET A 17 -15.64 -24.16 30.55
C MET A 17 -16.71 -25.00 29.85
N MET A 18 -17.87 -24.41 29.54
CA MET A 18 -18.74 -24.92 28.50
C MET A 18 -18.31 -24.33 27.15
N LEU A 19 -17.78 -25.19 26.29
CA LEU A 19 -17.57 -24.92 24.86
C LEU A 19 -18.94 -24.90 24.16
N GLN A 20 -19.44 -23.71 23.81
CA GLN A 20 -20.49 -23.56 22.82
C GLN A 20 -19.84 -23.62 21.42
N GLY A 21 -19.80 -24.82 20.85
CA GLY A 21 -19.58 -25.02 19.42
C GLY A 21 -20.86 -24.70 18.67
N GLY A 22 -20.78 -23.81 17.68
CA GLY A 22 -21.88 -23.48 16.78
C GLY A 22 -22.37 -24.72 16.03
N ALA A 23 -23.58 -25.16 16.35
CA ALA A 23 -24.34 -26.08 15.53
C ALA A 23 -25.18 -25.25 14.54
N GLY A 24 -25.05 -25.55 13.25
CA GLY A 24 -25.95 -25.05 12.22
C GLY A 24 -27.38 -25.53 12.51
N ALA A 25 -28.32 -24.58 12.52
CA ALA A 25 -29.73 -24.86 12.70
C ALA A 25 -30.31 -25.54 11.44
N LEU A 26 -30.95 -26.69 11.68
CA LEU A 26 -31.87 -27.35 10.76
C LEU A 26 -33.16 -26.53 10.67
N ALA A 27 -33.72 -26.47 9.47
CA ALA A 27 -35.01 -25.86 9.16
C ALA A 27 -36.18 -26.58 9.88
N ALA A 28 -37.15 -25.80 10.33
CA ALA A 28 -38.55 -26.23 10.50
C ALA A 28 -39.49 -25.03 10.34
N ASP A 29 -40.66 -25.35 9.78
CA ASP A 29 -41.69 -24.52 9.15
C ASP A 29 -42.70 -23.88 10.13
N ALA A 30 -43.37 -22.85 9.61
CA ALA A 30 -44.67 -22.26 9.93
C ALA A 30 -44.95 -21.57 11.30
N GLY A 31 -45.36 -20.30 11.20
CA GLY A 31 -46.10 -19.59 12.26
C GLY A 31 -46.30 -18.10 11.97
N ALA A 32 -47.48 -17.73 11.47
CA ALA A 32 -47.90 -16.36 11.18
C ALA A 32 -47.98 -15.45 12.41
N GLY A 33 -47.74 -14.15 12.22
CA GLY A 33 -48.03 -13.10 13.20
C GLY A 33 -47.50 -11.72 12.76
N GLU A 34 -48.42 -10.81 12.46
CA GLU A 34 -48.21 -9.43 12.00
C GLU A 34 -47.74 -8.45 13.10
N ALA A 35 -47.24 -7.29 12.63
CA ALA A 35 -47.03 -5.99 13.31
C ALA A 35 -45.80 -5.89 14.25
N ASP A 36 -45.02 -4.82 14.30
CA ASP A 36 -45.20 -3.42 13.89
C ASP A 36 -43.82 -2.76 13.66
N ALA A 37 -43.81 -1.65 12.91
CA ALA A 37 -42.65 -0.93 12.44
C ALA A 37 -42.03 0.02 13.49
N SER A 38 -40.69 0.15 13.51
CA SER A 38 -39.96 1.40 13.26
C SER A 38 -38.54 1.43 13.85
N ALA A 39 -37.64 2.03 13.04
CA ALA A 39 -36.35 2.64 13.38
C ALA A 39 -35.08 1.76 13.55
N SER A 40 -34.26 1.70 12.50
CA SER A 40 -32.82 2.01 12.63
C SER A 40 -32.19 2.40 11.28
N VAL A 41 -31.23 3.30 11.38
CA VAL A 41 -30.53 4.03 10.31
C VAL A 41 -29.20 3.34 10.01
N LEU A 42 -28.89 3.17 8.73
CA LEU A 42 -27.56 2.94 8.11
C LEU A 42 -26.62 1.95 8.83
N ALA A 43 -26.75 0.67 8.48
CA ALA A 43 -25.63 -0.26 8.49
C ALA A 43 -25.52 -0.86 7.08
N ALA A 44 -24.48 -0.47 6.34
CA ALA A 44 -24.08 -1.20 5.15
C ALA A 44 -23.64 -2.59 5.60
N SER A 45 -24.52 -3.57 5.44
CA SER A 45 -24.21 -4.98 5.65
C SER A 45 -23.20 -5.40 4.59
N SER A 46 -21.94 -5.50 4.98
CA SER A 46 -20.91 -6.22 4.22
C SER A 46 -21.31 -7.70 4.18
N ALA A 47 -21.98 -8.08 3.10
CA ALA A 47 -22.30 -9.47 2.82
C ALA A 47 -20.97 -10.21 2.58
N THR A 48 -20.51 -10.90 3.62
CA THR A 48 -19.38 -11.82 3.50
C THR A 48 -19.84 -12.96 2.61
N VAL A 49 -19.19 -13.19 1.46
CA VAL A 49 -19.48 -14.39 0.66
C VAL A 49 -19.10 -15.59 1.52
N PRO A 50 -20.04 -16.48 1.88
CA PRO A 50 -19.71 -17.64 2.68
C PRO A 50 -18.92 -18.61 1.81
N ALA A 51 -17.63 -18.76 2.11
CA ALA A 51 -16.88 -19.92 1.64
C ALA A 51 -17.60 -21.18 2.17
N ALA A 52 -18.16 -22.00 1.29
CA ALA A 52 -18.80 -23.24 1.67
C ALA A 52 -17.81 -24.08 2.49
N ALA A 53 -18.16 -24.39 3.74
CA ALA A 53 -17.30 -25.21 4.59
C ALA A 53 -17.05 -26.56 3.90
N PRO A 54 -15.78 -27.04 3.85
CA PRO A 54 -15.50 -28.30 3.20
C PRO A 54 -16.27 -29.42 3.91
N ALA A 55 -17.04 -30.20 3.16
CA ALA A 55 -17.77 -31.33 3.69
C ALA A 55 -16.78 -32.33 4.32
N ASN A 56 -17.01 -32.69 5.58
CA ASN A 56 -16.17 -33.63 6.33
C ASN A 56 -16.77 -35.03 6.23
N TYR A 57 -16.00 -35.96 5.70
CA TYR A 57 -16.41 -37.35 5.51
C TYR A 57 -15.65 -38.27 6.48
N GLY A 58 -16.32 -39.29 7.02
CA GLY A 58 -15.66 -40.28 7.88
C GLY A 58 -14.74 -41.19 7.06
N LEU A 59 -13.44 -41.23 7.38
CA LEU A 59 -12.49 -42.17 6.79
C LEU A 59 -12.29 -43.40 7.69
N THR A 60 -12.22 -43.16 9.00
CA THR A 60 -12.26 -44.21 10.04
C THR A 60 -13.24 -43.79 11.15
N ALA A 61 -13.32 -44.55 12.24
CA ALA A 61 -14.13 -44.16 13.40
C ALA A 61 -13.71 -42.80 14.00
N ASP A 62 -12.41 -42.50 13.98
CA ASP A 62 -11.84 -41.30 14.62
C ASP A 62 -11.33 -40.25 13.62
N ILE A 63 -10.98 -40.66 12.39
CA ILE A 63 -10.42 -39.78 11.37
C ILE A 63 -11.51 -39.35 10.39
N ARG A 64 -11.66 -38.03 10.24
CA ARG A 64 -12.44 -37.42 9.17
C ARG A 64 -11.53 -36.86 8.09
N ALA A 65 -11.96 -36.95 6.84
CA ALA A 65 -11.26 -36.44 5.67
C ALA A 65 -12.10 -35.38 4.94
N ALA A 66 -11.44 -34.39 4.36
CA ALA A 66 -12.05 -33.38 3.53
C ALA A 66 -11.11 -32.95 2.40
N VAL A 67 -11.64 -32.75 1.19
CA VAL A 67 -10.86 -32.25 0.06
C VAL A 67 -10.53 -30.77 0.29
N LYS A 68 -9.23 -30.42 0.34
CA LYS A 68 -8.76 -29.03 0.47
C LYS A 68 -8.56 -28.37 -0.89
N SER A 69 -7.92 -29.07 -1.81
CA SER A 69 -7.67 -28.61 -3.18
C SER A 69 -7.47 -29.78 -4.11
N VAL A 70 -7.81 -29.57 -5.39
CA VAL A 70 -7.46 -30.45 -6.49
C VAL A 70 -6.95 -29.56 -7.62
N SER A 71 -5.82 -29.92 -8.22
CA SER A 71 -5.28 -29.25 -9.39
C SER A 71 -4.99 -30.23 -10.52
N VAL A 72 -5.19 -29.76 -11.74
CA VAL A 72 -4.98 -30.46 -13.00
C VAL A 72 -4.27 -29.47 -13.92
N GLU A 73 -2.95 -29.54 -13.96
CA GLU A 73 -2.13 -28.61 -14.74
C GLU A 73 -1.56 -29.30 -15.96
N THR A 74 -1.57 -28.60 -17.10
CA THR A 74 -0.90 -29.08 -18.31
C THR A 74 0.55 -28.61 -18.28
N THR A 75 1.47 -29.56 -18.32
CA THR A 75 2.92 -29.36 -18.35
C THR A 75 3.49 -29.74 -19.71
N ALA A 76 4.76 -29.43 -19.97
CA ALA A 76 5.42 -29.85 -21.20
C ALA A 76 5.49 -31.38 -21.36
N GLN A 77 5.45 -32.11 -20.25
CA GLN A 77 5.56 -33.57 -20.15
C GLN A 77 4.19 -34.28 -20.06
N GLY A 78 3.08 -33.54 -20.19
CA GLY A 78 1.72 -34.06 -20.07
C GLY A 78 0.96 -33.45 -18.90
N LEU A 79 0.06 -34.20 -18.27
CA LEU A 79 -0.78 -33.71 -17.17
C LEU A 79 -0.13 -33.93 -15.79
N GLN A 80 -0.18 -32.92 -14.94
CA GLN A 80 0.10 -33.02 -13.51
C GLN A 80 -1.24 -32.97 -12.76
N LEU A 81 -1.60 -34.08 -12.12
CA LEU A 81 -2.78 -34.18 -11.27
C LEU A 81 -2.33 -34.13 -9.81
N ALA A 82 -2.89 -33.23 -9.01
CA ALA A 82 -2.61 -33.19 -7.59
C ALA A 82 -3.89 -33.01 -6.78
N ALA A 83 -3.87 -33.54 -5.55
CA ALA A 83 -4.92 -33.35 -4.58
C ALA A 83 -4.31 -33.16 -3.20
N THR A 84 -4.81 -32.15 -2.48
CA THR A 84 -4.51 -31.95 -1.07
C THR A 84 -5.74 -32.29 -0.26
N VAL A 85 -5.58 -33.18 0.72
CA VAL A 85 -6.67 -33.61 1.60
C VAL A 85 -6.33 -33.32 3.04
N ARG A 86 -7.31 -32.73 3.73
CA ARG A 86 -7.26 -32.45 5.15
C ARG A 86 -7.81 -33.64 5.91
N LEU A 87 -7.05 -34.12 6.88
CA LEU A 87 -7.47 -35.10 7.86
C LEU A 87 -7.60 -34.44 9.23
N TYR A 88 -8.65 -34.79 9.98
CA TYR A 88 -8.86 -34.39 11.36
C TYR A 88 -9.01 -35.63 12.23
N ASN A 89 -8.20 -35.74 13.29
CA ASN A 89 -8.33 -36.79 14.29
C ASN A 89 -9.25 -36.31 15.43
N GLY A 90 -10.51 -36.73 15.39
CA GLY A 90 -11.49 -36.44 16.46
C GLY A 90 -11.36 -37.36 17.68
N GLY A 91 -10.48 -38.37 17.62
CA GLY A 91 -10.25 -39.32 18.70
C GLY A 91 -9.45 -38.74 19.87
N ALA A 92 -9.42 -39.48 20.97
CA ALA A 92 -8.66 -39.13 22.18
C ALA A 92 -7.21 -39.62 22.16
N VAL A 93 -6.83 -40.41 21.15
CA VAL A 93 -5.49 -41.02 20.99
C VAL A 93 -4.85 -40.65 19.66
N SER A 94 -3.53 -40.79 19.58
CA SER A 94 -2.80 -40.62 18.32
C SER A 94 -3.19 -41.73 17.35
N ASN A 95 -3.63 -41.36 16.15
CA ASN A 95 -4.09 -42.29 15.12
C ASN A 95 -3.16 -42.26 13.91
N ARG A 96 -2.79 -43.43 13.39
CA ARG A 96 -1.96 -43.53 12.18
C ARG A 96 -2.77 -43.07 10.96
N VAL A 97 -2.13 -42.29 10.09
CA VAL A 97 -2.72 -41.92 8.80
C VAL A 97 -2.87 -43.18 7.94
N PRO A 98 -4.06 -43.48 7.41
CA PRO A 98 -4.25 -44.69 6.62
C PRO A 98 -3.40 -44.72 5.34
N GLU A 99 -2.62 -45.79 5.17
CA GLU A 99 -1.78 -46.03 3.98
C GLU A 99 -2.62 -46.73 2.89
N HIS A 100 -3.52 -45.98 2.28
CA HIS A 100 -4.42 -46.46 1.24
C HIS A 100 -4.18 -45.74 -0.07
N GLU A 101 -4.60 -46.36 -1.18
CA GLU A 101 -4.51 -45.72 -2.47
C GLU A 101 -5.51 -44.57 -2.56
N LEU A 102 -5.01 -43.41 -2.99
CA LEU A 102 -5.86 -42.28 -3.34
C LEU A 102 -6.05 -42.25 -4.86
N ARG A 103 -7.29 -42.32 -5.32
CA ARG A 103 -7.63 -42.31 -6.75
C ARG A 103 -8.43 -41.07 -7.12
N LEU A 104 -8.00 -40.36 -8.15
CA LEU A 104 -8.73 -39.24 -8.75
C LEU A 104 -9.47 -39.73 -9.98
N TYR A 105 -10.79 -39.59 -9.99
CA TYR A 105 -11.66 -39.99 -11.10
C TYR A 105 -12.05 -38.79 -11.95
N GLY A 106 -11.97 -38.96 -13.26
CA GLY A 106 -12.50 -38.04 -14.25
C GLY A 106 -14.01 -38.19 -14.45
N GLN A 107 -14.63 -37.19 -15.09
CA GLN A 107 -16.04 -37.24 -15.51
C GLN A 107 -16.30 -38.34 -16.56
N ASP A 108 -15.27 -38.73 -17.29
CA ASP A 108 -15.25 -39.83 -18.26
C ASP A 108 -15.14 -41.22 -17.60
N GLY A 109 -14.98 -41.27 -16.27
CA GLY A 109 -14.83 -42.52 -15.51
C GLY A 109 -13.39 -43.05 -15.43
N ILE A 110 -12.41 -42.37 -16.05
CA ILE A 110 -10.99 -42.77 -15.96
C ILE A 110 -10.46 -42.43 -14.57
N ALA A 111 -9.69 -43.33 -13.97
CA ALA A 111 -9.13 -43.17 -12.64
C ALA A 111 -7.60 -43.17 -12.66
N TYR A 112 -6.99 -42.20 -11.99
CA TYR A 112 -5.55 -42.13 -11.79
C TYR A 112 -5.20 -42.30 -10.31
N VAL A 113 -4.23 -43.16 -10.01
CA VAL A 113 -3.70 -43.35 -8.65
C VAL A 113 -2.70 -42.23 -8.36
N LEU A 114 -2.95 -41.45 -7.31
CA LEU A 114 -2.06 -40.37 -6.88
C LEU A 114 -1.05 -40.90 -5.87
N LYS A 115 0.22 -40.52 -6.03
CA LYS A 115 1.29 -40.89 -5.10
C LYS A 115 1.30 -39.95 -3.90
N PRO A 116 1.44 -40.44 -2.65
CA PRO A 116 1.57 -39.57 -1.49
C PRO A 116 2.93 -38.85 -1.48
N SER A 117 2.93 -37.60 -1.01
CA SER A 117 4.17 -36.87 -0.72
C SER A 117 4.92 -37.54 0.42
N ALA A 118 6.24 -37.64 0.31
CA ALA A 118 7.11 -38.12 1.37
C ALA A 118 7.11 -37.21 2.62
N ALA A 119 6.67 -35.95 2.47
CA ALA A 119 6.50 -35.00 3.57
C ALA A 119 5.18 -35.17 4.33
N ASN A 120 4.28 -36.04 3.87
CA ASN A 120 3.00 -36.29 4.52
C ASN A 120 3.20 -36.86 5.94
N LYS A 121 2.37 -36.39 6.89
CA LYS A 121 2.36 -36.94 8.25
C LYS A 121 1.97 -38.40 8.23
N LYS A 122 2.65 -39.21 9.04
CA LYS A 122 2.36 -40.65 9.21
C LYS A 122 1.35 -40.93 10.31
N ALA A 123 1.16 -39.99 11.25
CA ALA A 123 0.21 -40.07 12.35
C ALA A 123 -0.30 -38.68 12.72
N LEU A 124 -1.50 -38.64 13.32
CA LEU A 124 -2.15 -37.43 13.81
C LEU A 124 -2.39 -37.55 15.31
N GLN A 125 -1.97 -36.57 16.07
CA GLN A 125 -2.26 -36.42 17.49
C GLN A 125 -3.77 -36.18 17.73
N PRO A 126 -4.26 -36.38 18.96
CA PRO A 126 -5.65 -36.07 19.31
C PRO A 126 -5.99 -34.62 18.95
N LYS A 127 -7.13 -34.41 18.28
CA LYS A 127 -7.63 -33.09 17.83
C LYS A 127 -6.71 -32.36 16.83
N GLU A 128 -5.73 -33.04 16.26
CA GLU A 128 -4.83 -32.46 15.26
C GLU A 128 -5.47 -32.44 13.87
N ILE A 129 -5.15 -31.41 13.09
CA ILE A 129 -5.40 -31.33 11.66
C ILE A 129 -4.10 -31.61 10.91
N GLY A 130 -4.12 -32.56 9.98
CA GLY A 130 -3.03 -32.85 9.05
C GLY A 130 -3.45 -32.60 7.61
N GLU A 131 -2.54 -32.05 6.81
CA GLU A 131 -2.75 -31.87 5.38
C GLU A 131 -1.82 -32.83 4.63
N LEU A 132 -2.39 -33.59 3.70
CA LEU A 132 -1.69 -34.60 2.92
C LEU A 132 -1.75 -34.22 1.44
N VAL A 133 -0.59 -34.13 0.80
CA VAL A 133 -0.46 -33.79 -0.61
C VAL A 133 -0.21 -35.07 -1.40
N TYR A 134 -0.92 -35.24 -2.51
CA TYR A 134 -0.76 -36.35 -3.43
C TYR A 134 -0.63 -35.84 -4.85
N MET A 135 0.17 -36.51 -5.67
CA MET A 135 0.43 -36.10 -7.05
C MET A 135 0.64 -37.29 -7.99
N ALA A 136 0.24 -37.14 -9.25
CA ALA A 136 0.59 -38.00 -10.36
C ALA A 136 0.96 -37.16 -11.58
N THR A 137 1.90 -37.65 -12.38
CA THR A 137 2.23 -37.07 -13.69
C THR A 137 1.90 -38.12 -14.75
N ILE A 138 1.17 -37.69 -15.77
CA ILE A 138 0.67 -38.54 -16.84
C ILE A 138 1.21 -38.01 -18.15
N ASP A 139 1.89 -38.86 -18.92
CA ASP A 139 2.33 -38.55 -20.27
C ASP A 139 1.14 -38.67 -21.24
N SER A 140 0.19 -37.75 -21.12
CA SER A 140 -0.93 -37.55 -22.04
C SER A 140 -1.17 -36.06 -22.23
N LYS A 141 -1.63 -35.70 -23.43
CA LYS A 141 -2.05 -34.35 -23.80
C LYS A 141 -3.58 -34.21 -23.83
N ASP A 142 -4.30 -35.24 -23.42
CA ASP A 142 -5.77 -35.23 -23.39
C ASP A 142 -6.28 -34.28 -22.30
N THR A 143 -7.51 -33.80 -22.46
CA THR A 143 -8.16 -32.99 -21.43
C THR A 143 -8.73 -33.88 -20.33
N PHE A 144 -8.27 -33.72 -19.09
CA PHE A 144 -8.85 -34.37 -17.91
C PHE A 144 -9.77 -33.41 -17.16
N ARG A 145 -10.92 -33.89 -16.69
CA ARG A 145 -11.87 -33.14 -15.87
C ARG A 145 -12.18 -33.95 -14.62
N ALA A 146 -11.63 -33.54 -13.48
CA ALA A 146 -11.78 -34.26 -12.22
C ALA A 146 -13.23 -34.16 -11.70
N ALA A 147 -13.74 -35.26 -11.14
CA ALA A 147 -15.11 -35.37 -10.64
C ALA A 147 -15.19 -35.84 -9.18
N ARG A 148 -14.36 -36.80 -8.78
CA ARG A 148 -14.36 -37.34 -7.40
C ARG A 148 -13.02 -37.93 -7.00
N LEU A 149 -12.79 -38.01 -5.70
CA LEU A 149 -11.61 -38.52 -5.06
C LEU A 149 -11.99 -39.68 -4.15
N SER A 150 -11.26 -40.79 -4.25
CA SER A 150 -11.60 -42.03 -3.55
C SER A 150 -10.42 -42.64 -2.82
N TRP A 151 -10.66 -43.08 -1.59
CA TRP A 151 -9.76 -43.92 -0.81
C TRP A 151 -10.09 -45.39 -1.02
N VAL A 152 -9.12 -46.15 -1.51
CA VAL A 152 -9.26 -47.59 -1.78
C VAL A 152 -8.21 -48.36 -0.98
N LYS A 153 -8.68 -49.35 -0.22
CA LYS A 153 -7.81 -50.36 0.38
C LYS A 153 -7.59 -51.47 -0.62
N VAL A 154 -6.34 -51.68 -1.03
CA VAL A 154 -5.94 -52.77 -1.92
C VAL A 154 -5.26 -53.86 -1.10
N ASN A 155 -5.77 -55.09 -1.19
CA ASN A 155 -5.10 -56.27 -0.65
C ASN A 155 -4.34 -56.98 -1.79
N GLU A 156 -3.04 -56.72 -1.87
CA GLU A 156 -2.15 -57.28 -2.90
C GLU A 156 -1.81 -58.76 -2.67
N TYR A 157 -2.09 -59.29 -1.48
CA TYR A 157 -1.73 -60.67 -1.09
C TYR A 157 -2.80 -61.71 -1.45
N VAL A 158 -3.87 -61.31 -2.13
CA VAL A 158 -4.95 -62.20 -2.61
C VAL A 158 -5.03 -62.08 -4.13
N TYR A 159 -5.24 -63.20 -4.84
CA TYR A 159 -5.41 -63.20 -6.29
C TYR A 159 -6.81 -63.70 -6.69
N PRO A 160 -7.59 -62.93 -7.49
CA PRO A 160 -7.30 -61.56 -7.94
C PRO A 160 -7.27 -60.58 -6.75
N LYS A 161 -6.56 -59.45 -6.91
CA LYS A 161 -6.45 -58.41 -5.88
C LYS A 161 -7.82 -57.99 -5.37
N GLN A 162 -7.98 -57.90 -4.06
CA GLN A 162 -9.23 -57.47 -3.46
C GLN A 162 -9.18 -55.96 -3.17
N GLU A 163 -10.10 -55.20 -3.75
CA GLU A 163 -10.22 -53.75 -3.55
C GLU A 163 -11.46 -53.44 -2.70
N THR A 164 -11.29 -52.66 -1.63
CA THR A 164 -12.39 -52.17 -0.80
C THR A 164 -12.41 -50.66 -0.84
N LEU A 165 -13.51 -50.09 -1.33
CA LEU A 165 -13.78 -48.66 -1.26
C LEU A 165 -14.01 -48.26 0.20
N LEU A 166 -13.19 -47.34 0.72
CA LEU A 166 -13.32 -46.84 2.08
C LEU A 166 -14.09 -45.52 2.13
N LEU A 167 -13.79 -44.64 1.18
CA LEU A 167 -14.40 -43.32 1.11
C LEU A 167 -14.41 -42.84 -0.34
N ASP A 168 -15.49 -42.17 -0.73
CA ASP A 168 -15.65 -41.48 -2.00
C ASP A 168 -16.14 -40.07 -1.72
N MET A 169 -15.46 -39.07 -2.26
CA MET A 169 -15.75 -37.66 -2.04
C MET A 169 -15.85 -36.93 -3.38
N PRO A 170 -16.89 -36.12 -3.62
CA PRO A 170 -16.89 -35.22 -4.77
C PRO A 170 -15.73 -34.23 -4.65
N VAL A 171 -15.05 -33.95 -5.76
CA VAL A 171 -14.12 -32.81 -5.80
C VAL A 171 -14.97 -31.57 -6.02
N GLY A 172 -14.75 -30.54 -5.19
CA GLY A 172 -15.41 -29.24 -5.37
C GLY A 172 -14.78 -28.47 -6.54
N HIS A 173 -14.27 -27.28 -6.25
CA HIS A 173 -13.51 -26.52 -7.25
C HIS A 173 -12.18 -27.22 -7.59
N VAL A 174 -11.93 -27.37 -8.88
CA VAL A 174 -10.68 -27.94 -9.43
C VAL A 174 -9.93 -26.84 -10.15
N TRP A 175 -8.66 -26.66 -9.80
CA TRP A 175 -7.78 -25.71 -10.46
C TRP A 175 -7.21 -26.31 -11.74
N TYR A 176 -7.45 -25.66 -12.89
CA TYR A 176 -6.98 -26.15 -14.19
C TYR A 176 -5.76 -25.40 -14.74
N GLY A 177 -5.00 -24.73 -13.87
CA GLY A 177 -3.82 -23.95 -14.26
C GLY A 177 -4.17 -22.56 -14.83
N SER A 178 -3.23 -21.97 -15.57
CA SER A 178 -3.38 -20.64 -16.17
C SER A 178 -4.23 -20.70 -17.45
N GLY A 179 -5.33 -19.93 -17.48
CA GLY A 179 -6.19 -19.79 -18.66
C GLY A 179 -7.60 -19.31 -18.31
N GLN A 180 -8.26 -18.63 -19.24
CA GLN A 180 -9.56 -17.99 -19.00
C GLN A 180 -10.66 -18.97 -18.53
N GLN A 181 -10.65 -20.20 -19.04
CA GLN A 181 -11.57 -21.26 -18.61
C GLN A 181 -11.32 -21.72 -17.16
N ALA A 182 -10.06 -21.76 -16.72
CA ALA A 182 -9.71 -22.11 -15.35
C ALA A 182 -10.18 -21.04 -14.35
N LEU A 183 -10.10 -19.77 -14.76
CA LEU A 183 -10.56 -18.63 -13.95
C LEU A 183 -12.08 -18.58 -13.81
N SER A 184 -12.83 -18.91 -14.86
CA SER A 184 -14.32 -18.89 -14.82
C SER A 184 -14.96 -19.92 -13.88
N ALA A 185 -14.19 -20.90 -13.40
CA ALA A 185 -14.66 -21.91 -12.43
C ALA A 185 -14.43 -21.50 -10.96
N LEU A 186 -13.74 -20.38 -10.73
CA LEU A 186 -13.47 -19.86 -9.40
C LEU A 186 -14.56 -18.86 -8.99
N PRO A 187 -14.87 -18.73 -7.68
CA PRO A 187 -15.68 -17.64 -7.18
C PRO A 187 -15.06 -16.29 -7.55
N GLU A 188 -15.84 -15.41 -8.16
CA GLU A 188 -15.45 -14.05 -8.51
C GLU A 188 -15.97 -13.06 -7.47
N LEU A 189 -15.09 -12.16 -7.03
CA LEU A 189 -15.38 -11.10 -6.09
C LEU A 189 -15.17 -9.73 -6.72
N ALA A 190 -16.00 -8.77 -6.33
CA ALA A 190 -15.77 -7.38 -6.72
C ALA A 190 -14.61 -6.77 -5.92
N TRP A 191 -13.97 -5.75 -6.49
CA TRP A 191 -12.94 -5.00 -5.80
C TRP A 191 -13.48 -4.38 -4.49
N GLY A 192 -12.74 -4.49 -3.40
CA GLY A 192 -13.15 -3.98 -2.09
C GLY A 192 -14.05 -4.93 -1.30
N GLU A 193 -14.46 -6.07 -1.85
CA GLU A 193 -15.16 -7.09 -1.07
C GLU A 193 -14.20 -7.88 -0.18
N THR A 194 -14.61 -8.08 1.07
CA THR A 194 -13.86 -8.85 2.06
C THR A 194 -14.04 -10.35 1.82
N PHE A 195 -12.94 -11.10 1.87
CA PHE A 195 -12.94 -12.55 1.69
C PHE A 195 -12.05 -13.28 2.71
N THR A 196 -12.31 -14.58 2.87
CA THR A 196 -11.38 -15.53 3.48
C THR A 196 -10.83 -16.44 2.38
N ILE A 197 -9.70 -17.12 2.60
CA ILE A 197 -9.12 -17.99 1.57
C ILE A 197 -9.73 -19.39 1.65
N PRO A 198 -10.51 -19.84 0.65
CA PRO A 198 -11.13 -21.17 0.66
C PRO A 198 -10.12 -22.29 0.87
N GLY A 199 -10.46 -23.21 1.79
CA GLY A 199 -9.64 -24.37 2.10
C GLY A 199 -8.40 -24.08 2.97
N VAL A 200 -8.14 -22.83 3.36
CA VAL A 200 -7.09 -22.52 4.35
C VAL A 200 -7.71 -22.53 5.75
N ASN A 201 -7.01 -23.11 6.72
CA ASN A 201 -7.45 -23.10 8.12
C ASN A 201 -7.03 -21.79 8.78
N SER A 202 -7.68 -20.69 8.38
CA SER A 202 -7.40 -19.36 8.89
C SER A 202 -8.69 -18.57 9.07
N GLY A 203 -8.79 -17.83 10.18
CA GLY A 203 -9.91 -16.93 10.47
C GLY A 203 -9.72 -15.52 9.89
N LEU A 204 -8.56 -15.25 9.31
CA LEU A 204 -8.20 -13.96 8.75
C LEU A 204 -9.07 -13.61 7.55
N ARG A 205 -9.41 -12.32 7.49
CA ARG A 205 -10.18 -11.71 6.41
C ARG A 205 -9.28 -10.76 5.63
N TYR A 206 -9.52 -10.68 4.32
CA TYR A 206 -8.72 -9.92 3.38
C TYR A 206 -9.62 -9.03 2.55
N THR A 207 -9.25 -7.76 2.40
CA THR A 207 -10.00 -6.79 1.60
C THR A 207 -9.05 -6.11 0.60
N PRO A 208 -9.25 -6.24 -0.72
CA PRO A 208 -8.48 -5.49 -1.70
C PRO A 208 -8.69 -3.99 -1.49
N SER A 209 -7.59 -3.29 -1.19
CA SER A 209 -7.63 -1.88 -0.81
C SER A 209 -6.98 -0.99 -1.85
N GLN A 210 -5.84 -1.40 -2.43
CA GLN A 210 -5.13 -0.60 -3.44
C GLN A 210 -4.59 -1.39 -4.62
N TYR A 211 -4.54 -0.72 -5.78
CA TYR A 211 -3.95 -1.22 -7.02
C TYR A 211 -3.25 -0.08 -7.75
N ALA A 212 -1.95 -0.22 -8.03
CA ALA A 212 -1.18 0.73 -8.80
C ALA A 212 -0.20 0.03 -9.74
N ILE A 213 -0.06 0.53 -10.96
CA ILE A 213 1.04 0.13 -11.85
C ILE A 213 2.19 1.12 -11.66
N GLN A 214 3.36 0.59 -11.34
CA GLN A 214 4.58 1.36 -11.12
C GLN A 214 5.64 0.95 -12.13
N SER A 215 6.43 1.93 -12.61
CA SER A 215 7.59 1.65 -13.45
C SER A 215 8.83 1.54 -12.56
N THR A 216 9.53 0.41 -12.66
CA THR A 216 10.80 0.16 -11.99
C THR A 216 11.91 0.00 -13.04
N GLU A 217 13.17 -0.08 -12.59
CA GLU A 217 14.31 -0.39 -13.47
C GLU A 217 14.15 -1.75 -14.19
N GLN A 218 13.36 -2.66 -13.62
CA GLN A 218 13.16 -4.02 -14.14
C GLN A 218 11.93 -4.14 -15.05
N GLY A 219 11.12 -3.08 -15.20
CA GLY A 219 9.90 -3.09 -16.00
C GLY A 219 8.69 -2.55 -15.25
N GLN A 220 7.49 -2.84 -15.75
CA GLN A 220 6.25 -2.47 -15.07
C GLN A 220 5.91 -3.49 -13.98
N VAL A 221 5.44 -3.02 -12.84
CA VAL A 221 4.97 -3.87 -11.74
C VAL A 221 3.61 -3.39 -11.29
N ALA A 222 2.64 -4.30 -11.23
CA ALA A 222 1.39 -4.05 -10.51
C ALA A 222 1.62 -4.29 -9.01
N ASN A 223 1.49 -3.24 -8.21
CA ASN A 223 1.47 -3.31 -6.76
C ASN A 223 0.01 -3.40 -6.28
N VAL A 224 -0.31 -4.47 -5.57
CA VAL A 224 -1.63 -4.72 -4.97
C VAL A 224 -1.51 -4.66 -3.46
N THR A 225 -2.42 -3.97 -2.79
CA THR A 225 -2.49 -3.90 -1.33
C THR A 225 -3.77 -4.55 -0.83
N LEU A 226 -3.65 -5.53 0.06
CA LEU A 226 -4.77 -6.13 0.78
C LEU A 226 -4.74 -5.68 2.24
N LEU A 227 -5.89 -5.25 2.77
CA LEU A 227 -6.07 -5.11 4.21
C LEU A 227 -6.37 -6.50 4.78
N ALA A 228 -5.51 -7.00 5.66
CA ALA A 228 -5.76 -8.20 6.45
C ALA A 228 -6.27 -7.82 7.85
N ASP A 229 -7.41 -8.38 8.26
CA ASP A 229 -7.95 -8.23 9.61
C ASP A 229 -8.11 -9.58 10.32
N ASN A 230 -7.81 -9.59 11.62
CA ASN A 230 -8.02 -10.74 12.49
C ASN A 230 -9.27 -10.53 13.36
N PRO A 231 -10.45 -11.01 12.94
CA PRO A 231 -11.68 -10.91 13.73
C PRO A 231 -11.70 -11.91 14.91
N GLY A 232 -10.71 -12.80 14.98
CA GLY A 232 -10.61 -13.83 16.00
C GLY A 232 -10.15 -13.28 17.36
N THR A 233 -10.21 -14.16 18.36
CA THR A 233 -9.80 -13.85 19.74
C THR A 233 -8.34 -14.21 20.03
N GLY A 234 -7.64 -14.81 19.06
CA GLY A 234 -6.28 -15.30 19.23
C GLY A 234 -5.34 -14.70 18.20
N ARG A 235 -4.04 -14.74 18.50
CA ARG A 235 -2.97 -14.35 17.58
C ARG A 235 -2.92 -15.32 16.40
N GLU A 236 -2.85 -14.79 15.19
CA GLU A 236 -2.84 -15.59 13.97
C GLU A 236 -1.79 -15.07 12.97
N THR A 237 -1.11 -16.00 12.31
CA THR A 237 -0.11 -15.68 11.27
C THR A 237 -0.77 -15.75 9.90
N VAL A 238 -0.49 -14.76 9.05
CA VAL A 238 -0.97 -14.75 7.66
C VAL A 238 -0.47 -16.00 6.93
N PRO A 239 -1.36 -16.88 6.44
CA PRO A 239 -0.99 -18.04 5.65
C PRO A 239 -0.27 -17.63 4.37
N ALA A 240 0.59 -18.49 3.85
CA ALA A 240 1.26 -18.24 2.57
C ALA A 240 0.26 -18.35 1.41
N PHE A 241 0.09 -17.27 0.66
CA PHE A 241 -0.60 -17.21 -0.62
C PHE A 241 0.01 -16.10 -1.48
N ARG A 242 -0.29 -16.12 -2.78
CA ARG A 242 0.10 -15.08 -3.72
C ARG A 242 -1.08 -14.58 -4.52
N LEU A 243 -0.88 -13.46 -5.21
CA LEU A 243 -1.82 -12.89 -6.16
C LEU A 243 -1.23 -12.98 -7.56
N ASP A 244 -1.90 -13.68 -8.47
CA ASP A 244 -1.51 -13.72 -9.88
C ASP A 244 -2.42 -12.78 -10.68
N ALA A 245 -1.85 -11.95 -11.54
CA ALA A 245 -2.60 -11.03 -12.40
C ALA A 245 -2.98 -11.71 -13.71
N ALA A 246 -4.24 -11.60 -14.11
CA ALA A 246 -4.69 -12.00 -15.44
C ALA A 246 -4.63 -10.78 -16.38
N ALA A 247 -3.91 -10.91 -17.49
CA ALA A 247 -3.87 -9.92 -18.56
C ALA A 247 -3.98 -10.64 -19.90
N GLU A 248 -5.00 -10.30 -20.68
CA GLU A 248 -5.33 -10.97 -21.95
C GLU A 248 -5.46 -12.50 -21.79
N GLN A 249 -4.55 -13.27 -22.40
CA GLN A 249 -4.49 -14.75 -22.30
C GLN A 249 -3.35 -15.24 -21.38
N LYS A 250 -2.70 -14.33 -20.64
CA LYS A 250 -1.52 -14.64 -19.83
C LYS A 250 -1.78 -14.36 -18.35
N ALA A 251 -1.22 -15.22 -17.52
CA ALA A 251 -1.15 -15.01 -16.08
C ALA A 251 0.26 -14.54 -15.71
N TYR A 252 0.34 -13.50 -14.89
CA TYR A 252 1.58 -12.97 -14.34
C TYR A 252 1.63 -13.31 -12.86
N ARG A 253 2.67 -14.04 -12.46
CA ARG A 253 2.83 -14.51 -11.09
C ARG A 253 3.22 -13.35 -10.18
N GLY A 254 2.54 -13.22 -9.05
CA GLY A 254 2.91 -12.26 -8.01
C GLY A 254 3.72 -12.85 -6.89
N GLU A 255 4.36 -11.96 -6.14
CA GLU A 255 5.13 -12.26 -4.94
C GLU A 255 4.75 -11.28 -3.82
N ALA A 256 4.72 -11.77 -2.57
CA ALA A 256 4.54 -10.89 -1.42
C ALA A 256 5.78 -10.00 -1.25
N ALA A 257 5.58 -8.73 -0.94
CA ALA A 257 6.69 -7.80 -0.72
C ALA A 257 7.24 -7.90 0.71
N GLU A 258 6.45 -8.42 1.66
CA GLU A 258 6.88 -8.65 3.03
C GLU A 258 7.95 -9.74 3.10
N LYS A 259 9.08 -9.44 3.76
CA LYS A 259 10.19 -10.39 3.95
C LYS A 259 9.98 -11.31 5.15
N GLU A 260 9.16 -10.90 6.11
CA GLU A 260 8.91 -11.62 7.35
C GLU A 260 7.44 -12.06 7.42
N PRO A 261 7.13 -13.18 8.10
CA PRO A 261 5.75 -13.60 8.32
C PRO A 261 4.96 -12.50 9.05
N VAL A 262 3.84 -12.10 8.47
CA VAL A 262 2.95 -11.12 9.09
C VAL A 262 2.09 -11.82 10.14
N VAL A 263 2.11 -11.30 11.36
CA VAL A 263 1.33 -11.86 12.48
C VAL A 263 0.40 -10.80 13.06
N LEU A 264 -0.86 -11.16 13.22
CA LEU A 264 -1.92 -10.29 13.70
C LEU A 264 -2.40 -10.74 15.08
N GLU A 265 -2.38 -9.82 16.04
CA GLU A 265 -3.06 -10.02 17.32
C GLU A 265 -4.60 -10.01 17.13
N ALA A 266 -5.35 -10.41 18.16
CA ALA A 266 -6.81 -10.36 18.14
C ALA A 266 -7.31 -8.93 17.86
N GLY A 267 -8.20 -8.77 16.88
CA GLY A 267 -8.68 -7.46 16.40
C GLY A 267 -7.64 -6.64 15.63
N GLY A 268 -6.44 -7.19 15.40
CA GLY A 268 -5.36 -6.51 14.69
C GLY A 268 -5.61 -6.41 13.19
N GLN A 269 -5.01 -5.39 12.58
CA GLN A 269 -5.05 -5.14 11.14
C GLN A 269 -3.63 -4.89 10.61
N ALA A 270 -3.36 -5.31 9.38
CA ALA A 270 -2.15 -4.94 8.64
C ALA A 270 -2.39 -4.93 7.14
N TYR A 271 -1.59 -4.15 6.42
CA TYR A 271 -1.52 -4.23 4.98
C TYR A 271 -0.56 -5.32 4.52
N LEU A 272 -0.98 -6.08 3.51
CA LEU A 272 -0.18 -7.03 2.77
C LEU A 272 0.03 -6.50 1.36
N HIS A 273 1.25 -6.59 0.86
CA HIS A 273 1.62 -6.01 -0.42
C HIS A 273 2.08 -7.11 -1.38
N TYR A 274 1.55 -7.09 -2.58
CA TYR A 274 1.89 -8.05 -3.63
C TYR A 274 2.40 -7.33 -4.86
N ALA A 275 3.59 -7.72 -5.29
CA ALA A 275 4.23 -7.22 -6.49
C ALA A 275 4.08 -8.23 -7.62
N ILE A 276 3.52 -7.78 -8.73
CA ILE A 276 3.26 -8.62 -9.90
C ILE A 276 4.02 -8.01 -11.08
N PRO A 277 5.15 -8.60 -11.51
CA PRO A 277 5.88 -8.14 -12.69
C PRO A 277 5.02 -8.28 -13.94
N LEU A 278 4.95 -7.20 -14.73
CA LEU A 278 4.15 -7.10 -15.95
C LEU A 278 5.04 -6.79 -17.15
N GLU A 279 4.62 -7.27 -18.31
CA GLU A 279 5.14 -6.76 -19.58
C GLU A 279 4.61 -5.36 -19.85
N THR A 280 5.41 -4.52 -20.50
CA THR A 280 5.04 -3.14 -20.80
C THR A 280 3.75 -3.10 -21.62
N GLY A 281 2.73 -2.43 -21.08
CA GLY A 281 1.44 -2.28 -21.74
C GLY A 281 0.44 -3.40 -21.47
N ALA A 282 0.76 -4.38 -20.61
CA ALA A 282 -0.17 -5.42 -20.21
C ALA A 282 -1.42 -4.82 -19.52
N ALA A 283 -2.59 -5.10 -20.08
CA ALA A 283 -3.88 -4.66 -19.53
C ALA A 283 -4.41 -5.71 -18.55
N VAL A 284 -4.16 -5.51 -17.25
CA VAL A 284 -4.65 -6.43 -16.21
C VAL A 284 -6.17 -6.31 -16.09
N THR A 285 -6.86 -7.44 -16.13
CA THR A 285 -8.33 -7.53 -16.04
C THR A 285 -8.82 -8.04 -14.69
N GLY A 286 -7.98 -8.76 -13.94
CA GLY A 286 -8.33 -9.30 -12.63
C GLY A 286 -7.14 -9.92 -11.91
N LEU A 287 -7.36 -10.28 -10.65
CA LEU A 287 -6.41 -10.97 -9.80
C LEU A 287 -6.93 -12.35 -9.43
N THR A 288 -6.02 -13.30 -9.21
CA THR A 288 -6.34 -14.65 -8.73
C THR A 288 -5.58 -14.90 -7.45
N VAL A 289 -6.30 -15.28 -6.39
CA VAL A 289 -5.66 -15.72 -5.14
C VAL A 289 -5.22 -17.16 -5.32
N VAL A 290 -3.92 -17.43 -5.16
CA VAL A 290 -3.33 -18.76 -5.36
C VAL A 290 -2.61 -19.21 -4.09
N THR A 291 -2.87 -20.44 -3.66
CA THR A 291 -2.07 -21.10 -2.62
C THR A 291 -1.13 -22.12 -3.25
N THR A 292 0.02 -22.33 -2.62
CA THR A 292 1.01 -23.32 -3.07
C THR A 292 1.24 -24.36 -1.98
N GLU A 293 1.03 -25.62 -2.31
CA GLU A 293 1.44 -26.74 -1.49
C GLU A 293 2.75 -27.36 -2.01
N ALA A 294 3.51 -28.03 -1.14
CA ALA A 294 4.77 -28.68 -1.51
C ALA A 294 4.58 -30.21 -1.57
N PHE A 295 4.83 -30.78 -2.75
CA PHE A 295 4.88 -32.22 -2.96
C PHE A 295 6.34 -32.70 -2.97
N VAL A 296 6.69 -33.69 -2.14
CA VAL A 296 8.03 -34.29 -2.12
C VAL A 296 7.93 -35.71 -2.69
N PRO A 297 8.46 -35.99 -3.90
CA PRO A 297 8.25 -37.28 -4.55
C PRO A 297 8.81 -38.48 -3.78
N GLN A 298 9.94 -38.28 -3.10
CA GLN A 298 10.60 -39.28 -2.28
C GLN A 298 11.50 -38.59 -1.24
N PRO A 299 11.83 -39.24 -0.11
CA PRO A 299 12.71 -38.65 0.90
C PRO A 299 14.03 -38.15 0.30
N GLY A 300 14.39 -36.89 0.54
CA GLY A 300 15.62 -36.27 0.02
C GLY A 300 15.52 -35.68 -1.40
N ALA A 301 14.39 -35.83 -2.10
CA ALA A 301 14.16 -35.16 -3.38
C ALA A 301 13.72 -33.69 -3.19
N PRO A 302 13.96 -32.81 -4.19
CA PRO A 302 13.44 -31.45 -4.16
C PRO A 302 11.90 -31.44 -4.16
N SER A 303 11.31 -30.46 -3.48
CA SER A 303 9.86 -30.28 -3.48
C SER A 303 9.38 -29.71 -4.81
N VAL A 304 8.27 -30.24 -5.30
CA VAL A 304 7.51 -29.76 -6.44
C VAL A 304 6.37 -28.89 -5.92
N ALA A 305 6.20 -27.69 -6.47
CA ALA A 305 5.10 -26.81 -6.14
C ALA A 305 3.79 -27.32 -6.75
N VAL A 306 2.73 -27.31 -5.95
CA VAL A 306 1.36 -27.62 -6.38
C VAL A 306 0.55 -26.36 -6.15
N ASP A 307 0.27 -25.64 -7.24
CA ASP A 307 -0.51 -24.41 -7.18
C ASP A 307 -2.01 -24.71 -7.26
N THR A 308 -2.80 -23.91 -6.54
CA THR A 308 -4.26 -23.97 -6.60
C THR A 308 -4.85 -22.58 -6.52
N GLY A 309 -5.53 -22.14 -7.59
CA GLY A 309 -6.37 -20.94 -7.58
C GLY A 309 -7.60 -21.12 -6.68
N LYS A 310 -7.92 -20.10 -5.89
CA LYS A 310 -8.95 -20.15 -4.84
C LYS A 310 -10.16 -19.28 -5.13
N LEU A 311 -9.93 -18.09 -5.63
CA LEU A 311 -10.93 -17.11 -6.03
C LEU A 311 -10.30 -16.10 -6.97
N THR A 312 -11.14 -15.36 -7.67
CA THR A 312 -10.74 -14.23 -8.51
C THR A 312 -11.30 -12.92 -7.93
N VAL A 313 -10.58 -11.83 -8.16
CA VAL A 313 -11.00 -10.48 -7.81
C VAL A 313 -10.96 -9.63 -9.07
N SER A 314 -12.10 -9.09 -9.48
CA SER A 314 -12.18 -8.19 -10.64
C SER A 314 -11.50 -6.86 -10.31
N LEU A 315 -10.76 -6.29 -11.25
CA LEU A 315 -10.18 -4.96 -11.06
C LEU A 315 -11.23 -3.86 -11.24
N PRO A 316 -11.10 -2.72 -10.52
CA PRO A 316 -12.01 -1.59 -10.69
C PRO A 316 -11.80 -0.93 -12.06
N ALA A 317 -12.91 -0.64 -12.77
CA ALA A 317 -12.91 -0.12 -14.13
C ALA A 317 -12.04 1.15 -14.32
N ASP A 318 -11.97 2.00 -13.30
CA ASP A 318 -11.31 3.31 -13.37
C ASP A 318 -9.88 3.34 -12.76
N ARG A 319 -9.20 2.18 -12.65
CA ARG A 319 -8.02 2.03 -11.76
C ARG A 319 -8.36 2.44 -10.31
N GLY A 320 -9.64 2.36 -9.95
CA GLY A 320 -10.28 2.88 -8.74
C GLY A 320 -9.97 2.16 -7.42
N GLY A 321 -8.83 1.46 -7.34
CA GLY A 321 -8.30 0.98 -6.06
C GLY A 321 -7.52 2.06 -5.31
N GLN A 322 -7.29 3.23 -5.89
CA GLN A 322 -6.59 4.29 -5.18
C GLN A 322 -7.49 4.97 -4.14
N PRO A 323 -6.94 5.44 -3.02
CA PRO A 323 -7.70 6.28 -2.09
C PRO A 323 -8.35 7.44 -2.84
N VAL A 324 -9.67 7.58 -2.70
CA VAL A 324 -10.45 8.64 -3.36
C VAL A 324 -9.90 10.00 -2.91
N PRO A 325 -9.49 10.87 -3.84
CA PRO A 325 -8.97 12.18 -3.47
C PRO A 325 -10.02 12.99 -2.71
N VAL A 326 -9.69 13.41 -1.49
CA VAL A 326 -10.57 14.25 -0.67
C VAL A 326 -10.25 15.72 -0.94
N ALA A 327 -11.27 16.56 -1.11
CA ALA A 327 -11.07 18.00 -1.24
C ALA A 327 -10.33 18.54 0.01
N TYR A 328 -9.24 19.27 -0.21
CA TYR A 328 -8.35 19.67 0.87
C TYR A 328 -8.27 21.19 1.00
N THR A 329 -8.30 21.66 2.25
CA THR A 329 -8.10 23.07 2.61
C THR A 329 -6.67 23.26 3.10
N LEU A 330 -5.92 24.19 2.48
CA LEU A 330 -4.55 24.51 2.88
C LEU A 330 -4.46 24.84 4.38
N GLY A 331 -3.41 24.34 5.03
CA GLY A 331 -3.16 24.49 6.46
C GLY A 331 -3.90 23.52 7.38
N SER A 332 -4.91 22.78 6.89
CA SER A 332 -5.61 21.78 7.71
C SER A 332 -4.77 20.50 7.92
N PRO A 333 -4.95 19.75 9.02
CA PRO A 333 -4.28 18.46 9.18
C PRO A 333 -4.73 17.45 8.11
N ILE A 334 -3.78 16.77 7.49
CA ILE A 334 -4.02 15.69 6.52
C ILE A 334 -4.41 14.42 7.29
N ALA A 335 -5.53 13.82 6.90
CA ALA A 335 -5.91 12.50 7.38
C ALA A 335 -5.10 11.44 6.63
N PHE A 336 -4.30 10.67 7.37
CA PHE A 336 -3.59 9.51 6.83
C PHE A 336 -4.39 8.24 7.10
N ASP A 337 -4.10 7.24 6.30
CA ASP A 337 -4.55 5.87 6.54
C ASP A 337 -4.19 5.43 7.98
N PRO A 338 -5.18 5.06 8.82
CA PRO A 338 -4.95 4.73 10.22
C PRO A 338 -4.17 3.42 10.44
N VAL A 339 -4.10 2.54 9.43
CA VAL A 339 -3.32 1.30 9.49
C VAL A 339 -1.85 1.56 9.13
N SER A 340 -1.57 2.65 8.42
CA SER A 340 -0.20 3.06 8.11
C SER A 340 0.54 3.51 9.37
N LYS A 341 1.79 3.03 9.51
CA LYS A 341 2.71 3.46 10.57
C LYS A 341 3.68 4.55 10.09
N LEU A 342 3.41 5.14 8.92
CA LEU A 342 4.30 6.13 8.30
C LEU A 342 4.39 7.42 9.12
N ILE A 343 3.23 7.88 9.62
CA ILE A 343 3.09 9.01 10.51
C ILE A 343 2.68 8.46 11.88
N ASP A 344 3.40 8.80 12.93
CA ASP A 344 3.02 8.40 14.28
C ASP A 344 1.77 9.19 14.75
N GLY A 345 1.02 8.64 15.69
CA GLY A 345 -0.22 9.26 16.18
C GLY A 345 -0.04 10.56 16.95
N GLN A 346 1.19 11.04 17.18
CA GLN A 346 1.48 12.32 17.82
C GLN A 346 2.00 13.36 16.82
N THR A 347 2.27 12.99 15.57
CA THR A 347 2.68 13.93 14.52
C THR A 347 1.50 14.28 13.62
N SER A 348 1.27 15.57 13.42
CA SER A 348 0.35 16.06 12.39
C SER A 348 1.11 16.61 11.19
N VAL A 349 0.59 16.36 9.99
CA VAL A 349 1.13 16.90 8.74
C VAL A 349 0.07 17.75 8.08
N SER A 350 0.43 18.95 7.64
CA SER A 350 -0.44 19.85 6.88
C SER A 350 0.28 20.33 5.64
N LEU A 351 -0.37 20.28 4.48
CA LEU A 351 0.07 21.01 3.29
C LEU A 351 -0.28 22.49 3.50
N MET A 352 0.74 23.34 3.52
CA MET A 352 0.63 24.78 3.76
C MET A 352 0.57 25.57 2.47
N GLU A 353 1.25 25.08 1.43
CA GLU A 353 1.39 25.79 0.15
C GLU A 353 1.59 24.77 -0.98
N LEU A 354 0.93 24.99 -2.12
CA LEU A 354 1.20 24.31 -3.37
C LEU A 354 1.06 25.31 -4.52
N HIS A 355 2.19 25.62 -5.16
CA HIS A 355 2.22 26.50 -6.32
C HIS A 355 3.01 25.86 -7.46
N VAL A 356 2.76 26.33 -8.68
CA VAL A 356 3.51 25.97 -9.89
C VAL A 356 4.11 27.24 -10.45
N SER A 357 5.43 27.24 -10.61
CA SER A 357 6.15 28.38 -11.18
C SER A 357 6.81 28.01 -12.49
N GLU A 358 6.77 28.95 -13.44
CA GLU A 358 7.58 28.85 -14.65
C GLU A 358 9.00 29.30 -14.36
N ASN A 359 9.98 28.45 -14.65
CA ASN A 359 11.38 28.84 -14.66
C ASN A 359 11.77 29.09 -16.13
N PRO A 360 12.02 30.35 -16.57
CA PRO A 360 12.31 30.67 -17.97
C PRO A 360 13.50 29.87 -18.52
N ASP A 361 14.48 29.62 -17.66
CA ASP A 361 15.72 28.90 -17.98
C ASP A 361 15.52 27.37 -18.05
N MET A 362 14.34 26.87 -17.68
CA MET A 362 14.03 25.44 -17.64
C MET A 362 13.00 25.07 -18.70
N GLY A 363 13.20 23.91 -19.34
CA GLY A 363 12.26 23.33 -20.32
C GLY A 363 10.95 22.81 -19.70
N TYR A 364 10.72 23.03 -18.41
CA TYR A 364 9.60 22.54 -17.62
C TYR A 364 9.18 23.59 -16.57
N GLN A 365 7.99 23.41 -16.00
CA GLN A 365 7.49 24.16 -14.84
C GLN A 365 7.84 23.39 -13.56
N THR A 366 8.08 24.10 -12.47
CA THR A 366 8.37 23.47 -11.19
C THR A 366 7.20 23.70 -10.24
N ALA A 367 6.55 22.61 -9.81
CA ALA A 367 5.62 22.68 -8.69
C ALA A 367 6.39 22.56 -7.37
N VAL A 368 6.01 23.33 -6.36
CA VAL A 368 6.59 23.25 -5.01
C VAL A 368 5.45 23.07 -4.02
N ALA A 369 5.53 22.01 -3.22
CA ALA A 369 4.62 21.73 -2.11
C ALA A 369 5.36 21.89 -0.79
N LYS A 370 4.81 22.67 0.14
CA LYS A 370 5.38 22.86 1.48
C LYS A 370 4.51 22.20 2.54
N PHE A 371 5.10 21.32 3.33
CA PHE A 371 4.42 20.65 4.42
C PHE A 371 4.92 21.14 5.76
N ARG A 372 3.99 21.46 6.67
CA ARG A 372 4.25 21.62 8.09
C ARG A 372 4.08 20.27 8.77
N LEU A 373 5.09 19.83 9.51
CA LEU A 373 5.01 18.65 10.37
C LEU A 373 5.17 19.09 11.83
N THR A 374 4.16 18.86 12.65
CA THR A 374 4.10 19.30 14.05
C THR A 374 4.05 18.11 14.98
N ASN A 375 4.97 18.07 15.96
CA ASN A 375 4.94 17.08 17.03
C ASN A 375 4.03 17.58 18.17
N ASN A 376 2.83 17.02 18.25
CA ASN A 376 1.84 17.33 19.28
C ASN A 376 2.05 16.52 20.58
N GLY A 377 3.05 15.64 20.61
CA GLY A 377 3.41 14.84 21.76
C GLY A 377 4.31 15.59 22.76
N THR A 378 4.68 14.88 23.82
CA THR A 378 5.54 15.39 24.90
C THR A 378 7.00 14.91 24.81
N VAL A 379 7.30 14.05 23.84
CA VAL A 379 8.63 13.48 23.60
C VAL A 379 9.09 13.74 22.17
N PRO A 380 10.40 13.90 21.90
CA PRO A 380 10.90 14.00 20.54
C PRO A 380 10.51 12.77 19.70
N VAL A 381 10.07 13.01 18.47
CA VAL A 381 9.70 11.97 17.50
C VAL A 381 10.58 12.07 16.26
N THR A 382 10.77 10.97 15.54
CA THR A 382 11.49 10.99 14.26
C THR A 382 10.69 11.78 13.23
N LEU A 383 11.35 12.66 12.47
CA LEU A 383 10.68 13.37 11.38
C LEU A 383 10.19 12.35 10.34
N PRO A 384 8.88 12.24 10.09
CA PRO A 384 8.37 11.30 9.11
C PRO A 384 8.96 11.55 7.71
N SER A 385 9.16 10.47 6.97
CA SER A 385 9.66 10.50 5.59
C SER A 385 8.69 9.77 4.70
N PHE A 386 7.90 10.52 3.94
CA PHE A 386 6.94 10.02 2.95
C PHE A 386 7.40 10.39 1.52
N GLY A 387 6.88 9.70 0.51
CA GLY A 387 6.94 10.16 -0.88
C GLY A 387 5.78 11.09 -1.20
N ALA A 388 5.91 11.87 -2.27
CA ALA A 388 4.81 12.67 -2.80
C ALA A 388 4.71 12.50 -4.32
N GLU A 389 3.50 12.53 -4.85
CA GLU A 389 3.22 12.48 -6.29
C GLU A 389 2.08 13.47 -6.61
N LEU A 390 2.25 14.28 -7.64
CA LEU A 390 1.17 15.11 -8.20
C LEU A 390 0.57 14.43 -9.41
N VAL A 391 -0.76 14.29 -9.42
CA VAL A 391 -1.49 13.74 -10.56
C VAL A 391 -2.27 14.87 -11.22
N GLY A 392 -1.96 15.11 -12.51
CA GLY A 392 -2.61 16.11 -13.35
C GLY A 392 -3.96 15.65 -13.88
N SER A 393 -4.63 16.53 -14.63
CA SER A 393 -5.99 16.30 -15.16
C SER A 393 -6.09 15.11 -16.12
N GLY A 394 -5.02 14.85 -16.89
CA GLY A 394 -4.90 13.71 -17.80
C GLY A 394 -4.50 12.38 -17.12
N GLY A 395 -4.40 12.36 -15.79
CA GLY A 395 -3.95 11.18 -15.03
C GLY A 395 -2.43 10.94 -15.06
N ALA A 396 -1.66 11.85 -15.67
CA ALA A 396 -0.21 11.82 -15.61
C ALA A 396 0.28 12.09 -14.18
N ALA A 397 1.24 11.29 -13.73
CA ALA A 397 1.80 11.35 -12.39
C ALA A 397 3.22 11.93 -12.42
N TYR A 398 3.47 12.93 -11.57
CA TYR A 398 4.75 13.60 -11.42
C TYR A 398 5.32 13.28 -10.04
N ALA A 399 6.44 12.56 -10.00
CA ALA A 399 7.08 12.20 -8.74
C ALA A 399 7.73 13.43 -8.09
N GLY A 400 7.49 13.59 -6.79
CA GLY A 400 8.07 14.65 -5.99
C GLY A 400 9.43 14.27 -5.42
N MET A 401 10.37 15.21 -5.46
CA MET A 401 11.65 15.12 -4.79
C MET A 401 11.60 15.92 -3.49
N ARG A 402 11.75 15.23 -2.36
CA ARG A 402 11.87 15.85 -1.03
C ARG A 402 13.15 16.67 -0.96
N GLN A 403 13.10 17.83 -0.30
CA GLN A 403 14.29 18.63 0.00
C GLN A 403 15.37 17.81 0.72
N ALA A 404 16.63 18.13 0.44
CA ALA A 404 17.76 17.55 1.17
C ALA A 404 17.90 18.20 2.56
N ASN A 405 18.58 17.50 3.48
CA ASN A 405 19.02 18.04 4.78
C ASN A 405 17.92 18.49 5.76
N ALA A 406 16.76 17.82 5.76
CA ALA A 406 15.75 18.04 6.81
C ALA A 406 16.24 17.50 8.18
N PRO A 407 15.82 18.09 9.31
CA PRO A 407 16.18 17.61 10.65
C PRO A 407 15.70 16.16 10.86
N ALA A 408 16.50 15.34 11.54
CA ALA A 408 16.14 13.94 11.77
C ALA A 408 15.00 13.75 12.80
N MET A 409 14.79 14.73 13.68
CA MET A 409 13.84 14.68 14.78
C MET A 409 12.99 15.94 14.87
N LEU A 410 11.76 15.76 15.34
CA LEU A 410 10.83 16.81 15.74
C LEU A 410 10.74 16.88 17.26
N ASN A 411 11.09 18.02 17.82
CA ASN A 411 10.96 18.27 19.26
C ASN A 411 9.49 18.53 19.65
N PRO A 412 9.10 18.23 20.91
CA PRO A 412 7.74 18.46 21.41
C PRO A 412 7.27 19.90 21.20
N GLY A 413 6.05 20.06 20.68
CA GLY A 413 5.42 21.36 20.44
C GLY A 413 5.99 22.14 19.26
N LEU A 414 7.07 21.68 18.63
CA LEU A 414 7.69 22.35 17.50
C LEU A 414 7.25 21.73 16.17
N SER A 415 7.25 22.59 15.17
CA SER A 415 6.97 22.27 13.78
C SER A 415 8.22 22.40 12.93
N SER A 416 8.37 21.52 11.94
CA SER A 416 9.38 21.66 10.89
C SER A 416 8.72 21.71 9.52
N ILE A 417 9.42 22.31 8.57
CA ILE A 417 8.97 22.41 7.18
C ILE A 417 9.70 21.39 6.33
N VAL A 418 8.94 20.72 5.46
CA VAL A 418 9.48 19.84 4.43
C VAL A 418 8.92 20.26 3.09
N ASN A 419 9.81 20.57 2.15
CA ASN A 419 9.43 20.92 0.79
C ASN A 419 9.57 19.71 -0.14
N TYR A 420 8.63 19.59 -1.08
CA TYR A 420 8.72 18.70 -2.24
C TYR A 420 8.69 19.54 -3.51
N SER A 421 9.49 19.13 -4.48
CA SER A 421 9.53 19.73 -5.81
C SER A 421 9.18 18.72 -6.88
N PHE A 422 8.45 19.18 -7.90
CA PHE A 422 7.96 18.33 -8.99
C PHE A 422 8.31 18.98 -10.32
N SER A 423 8.83 18.19 -11.25
CA SER A 423 9.05 18.62 -12.64
C SER A 423 7.80 18.36 -13.45
N VAL A 424 7.10 19.43 -13.83
CA VAL A 424 5.84 19.38 -14.57
C VAL A 424 6.05 19.92 -16.00
N PRO A 425 5.62 19.22 -17.05
CA PRO A 425 5.74 19.73 -18.42
C PRO A 425 4.98 21.05 -18.61
N LYS A 426 5.50 21.98 -19.43
CA LYS A 426 4.81 23.24 -19.78
C LYS A 426 3.46 23.04 -20.47
N SER A 427 3.22 21.84 -21.00
CA SER A 427 1.94 21.47 -21.61
C SER A 427 0.85 21.12 -20.59
N GLU A 428 1.19 20.92 -19.31
CA GLU A 428 0.20 20.70 -18.25
C GLU A 428 -0.48 22.04 -17.92
N GLN A 429 -1.80 22.00 -17.84
CA GLN A 429 -2.67 23.18 -17.66
C GLN A 429 -3.72 22.93 -16.56
N ALA A 430 -3.52 21.90 -15.74
CA ALA A 430 -4.43 21.56 -14.66
C ALA A 430 -4.59 22.71 -13.66
N GLU A 431 -5.83 23.11 -13.41
CA GLU A 431 -6.17 24.11 -12.39
C GLU A 431 -6.14 23.53 -10.96
N ALA A 432 -6.13 22.21 -10.83
CA ALA A 432 -6.03 21.50 -9.58
C ALA A 432 -5.26 20.20 -9.80
N PHE A 433 -4.47 19.82 -8.80
CA PHE A 433 -3.77 18.54 -8.78
C PHE A 433 -4.39 17.62 -7.74
N THR A 434 -4.26 16.32 -7.98
CA THR A 434 -4.38 15.32 -6.92
C THR A 434 -2.98 15.07 -6.35
N LEU A 435 -2.75 15.50 -5.12
CA LEU A 435 -1.55 15.21 -4.36
C LEU A 435 -1.71 13.88 -3.62
N LYS A 436 -0.87 12.90 -3.95
CA LYS A 436 -0.76 11.64 -3.23
C LYS A 436 0.46 11.67 -2.31
N LEU A 437 0.27 11.23 -1.07
CA LEU A 437 1.35 10.95 -0.14
C LEU A 437 1.59 9.45 -0.08
N LEU A 438 2.85 9.06 -0.14
CA LEU A 438 3.25 7.67 -0.37
C LEU A 438 4.07 7.11 0.80
N ASP A 439 3.79 5.88 1.21
CA ASP A 439 4.73 5.09 2.01
C ASP A 439 5.72 4.40 1.06
N THR A 440 7.01 4.69 1.25
CA THR A 440 8.10 4.13 0.44
C THR A 440 8.90 3.06 1.19
N ARG A 441 8.45 2.68 2.40
CA ARG A 441 9.16 1.77 3.30
C ARG A 441 8.39 0.47 3.53
N ALA A 442 7.08 0.55 3.73
CA ALA A 442 6.25 -0.62 4.08
C ALA A 442 6.34 -1.75 3.03
N ALA A 443 6.38 -1.39 1.75
CA ALA A 443 6.42 -2.31 0.63
C ALA A 443 7.68 -2.16 -0.23
N ALA A 444 8.77 -1.62 0.32
CA ALA A 444 9.97 -1.28 -0.46
C ALA A 444 10.45 -2.50 -1.29
N PRO A 445 10.75 -2.32 -2.60
CA PRO A 445 10.97 -1.05 -3.30
C PRO A 445 9.71 -0.36 -3.84
N TYR A 446 8.52 -0.92 -3.62
CA TYR A 446 7.26 -0.39 -4.11
C TYR A 446 6.67 0.68 -3.19
N LYS A 447 5.86 1.56 -3.77
CA LYS A 447 5.21 2.67 -3.06
C LYS A 447 3.72 2.37 -2.84
N THR A 448 3.16 2.77 -1.71
CA THR A 448 1.71 2.72 -1.47
C THR A 448 1.16 4.07 -1.10
N THR A 449 -0.08 4.37 -1.51
CA THR A 449 -0.70 5.66 -1.23
C THR A 449 -1.29 5.64 0.17
N VAL A 450 -0.88 6.55 1.05
CA VAL A 450 -1.40 6.64 2.43
C VAL A 450 -2.29 7.85 2.67
N ALA A 451 -2.29 8.80 1.74
CA ALA A 451 -3.25 9.90 1.68
C ALA A 451 -3.38 10.38 0.23
N SER A 452 -4.57 10.86 -0.13
CA SER A 452 -4.89 11.37 -1.47
C SER A 452 -5.75 12.61 -1.34
N LEU A 453 -5.24 13.75 -1.82
CA LEU A 453 -5.81 15.07 -1.59
C LEU A 453 -6.05 15.74 -2.93
N ARG A 454 -7.24 16.31 -3.14
CA ARG A 454 -7.48 17.25 -4.23
C ARG A 454 -7.17 18.64 -3.73
N THR A 455 -6.06 19.20 -4.20
CA THR A 455 -5.52 20.48 -3.74
C THR A 455 -5.82 21.57 -4.77
N PRO A 456 -6.33 22.74 -4.36
CA PRO A 456 -6.35 23.89 -5.24
C PRO A 456 -4.91 24.30 -5.56
N LEU A 457 -4.67 24.73 -6.81
CA LEU A 457 -3.40 25.36 -7.17
C LEU A 457 -3.48 26.85 -6.80
N GLU A 458 -2.51 27.35 -6.04
CA GLU A 458 -2.36 28.80 -5.87
C GLU A 458 -1.89 29.39 -7.21
N LYS A 459 -2.71 30.23 -7.85
CA LYS A 459 -2.29 30.94 -9.06
C LYS A 459 -1.33 32.07 -8.69
N ASP A 460 -0.42 32.40 -9.60
CA ASP A 460 0.42 33.60 -9.48
C ASP A 460 -0.48 34.84 -9.32
N GLY A 461 -0.49 35.41 -8.11
CA GLY A 461 -1.35 36.54 -7.71
C GLY A 461 -2.50 36.21 -6.74
N ASP A 462 -2.87 34.94 -6.54
CA ASP A 462 -3.92 34.55 -5.58
C ASP A 462 -3.45 34.64 -4.11
N SER A 463 -2.13 34.63 -3.86
CA SER A 463 -1.56 34.93 -2.54
C SER A 463 -1.68 36.42 -2.14
N MET A 464 -2.32 37.26 -2.97
CA MET A 464 -2.64 38.66 -2.65
C MET A 464 -3.92 38.77 -1.81
N SER A 465 -3.95 38.14 -0.64
CA SER A 465 -4.94 38.49 0.37
C SER A 465 -4.50 39.81 1.02
N ASP A 466 -5.13 40.92 0.58
CA ASP A 466 -4.69 42.31 0.72
C ASP A 466 -3.41 42.63 -0.08
N GLU A 467 -3.46 43.64 -0.96
CA GLU A 467 -2.41 44.07 -1.91
C GLU A 467 -1.01 44.38 -1.30
N THR A 468 -0.81 44.10 -0.01
CA THR A 468 0.40 44.46 0.76
C THR A 468 1.14 43.28 1.39
N VAL A 469 0.56 42.09 1.55
CA VAL A 469 1.20 40.97 2.27
C VAL A 469 1.45 39.77 1.35
N TYR A 470 2.71 39.37 1.23
CA TYR A 470 3.17 38.21 0.46
C TYR A 470 3.38 37.02 1.40
N LYS A 471 2.68 35.92 1.13
CA LYS A 471 2.78 34.68 1.90
C LYS A 471 3.88 33.79 1.35
N VAL A 472 4.96 33.64 2.12
CA VAL A 472 6.14 32.83 1.81
C VAL A 472 6.36 31.90 3.00
N TYR A 473 5.52 30.87 3.14
CA TYR A 473 5.45 30.08 4.37
C TYR A 473 6.85 29.59 4.80
N PRO A 474 7.27 29.82 6.07
CA PRO A 474 6.48 30.25 7.24
C PRO A 474 6.41 31.76 7.50
N PHE A 475 6.76 32.59 6.53
CA PHE A 475 6.83 34.03 6.67
C PHE A 475 5.69 34.74 5.92
N ASP A 476 5.12 35.75 6.57
CA ASP A 476 4.31 36.78 5.92
C ASP A 476 5.16 38.04 5.78
N ILE A 477 5.22 38.59 4.57
CA ILE A 477 6.13 39.69 4.22
C ILE A 477 5.33 40.85 3.66
N ARG A 478 5.47 42.03 4.26
CA ARG A 478 4.92 43.28 3.74
C ARG A 478 6.04 44.21 3.30
N PHE A 479 5.91 44.76 2.10
CA PHE A 479 6.83 45.78 1.56
C PHE A 479 6.20 47.16 1.78
N ASN A 480 6.63 47.85 2.85
CA ASN A 480 6.08 49.16 3.24
C ASN A 480 6.56 50.27 2.30
N LEU A 481 7.86 50.29 2.01
CA LEU A 481 8.51 51.28 1.17
C LEU A 481 9.69 50.65 0.45
N TYR A 482 9.99 51.14 -0.75
CA TYR A 482 11.24 50.84 -1.43
C TYR A 482 11.81 52.09 -2.10
N GLN A 483 13.14 52.17 -2.19
CA GLN A 483 13.85 53.19 -2.93
C GLN A 483 15.03 52.54 -3.66
N ILE A 484 15.14 52.81 -4.96
CA ILE A 484 16.24 52.37 -5.80
C ILE A 484 17.09 53.60 -6.12
N SER A 485 18.39 53.52 -5.86
CA SER A 485 19.35 54.55 -6.29
C SER A 485 20.49 53.92 -7.08
N ALA A 486 21.00 54.65 -8.06
CA ALA A 486 22.11 54.24 -8.90
C ALA A 486 23.30 55.17 -8.69
N LEU A 487 24.50 54.61 -8.60
CA LEU A 487 25.76 55.34 -8.61
C LEU A 487 26.60 54.87 -9.79
N PHE A 488 26.97 55.79 -10.67
CA PHE A 488 27.86 55.51 -11.79
C PHE A 488 29.32 55.71 -11.38
N ASN A 489 30.15 54.70 -11.62
CA ASN A 489 31.60 54.80 -11.48
C ASN A 489 32.24 55.04 -12.85
N SER A 490 32.69 56.27 -13.09
CA SER A 490 33.31 56.67 -14.35
C SER A 490 34.70 56.09 -14.61
N ALA A 491 35.39 55.57 -13.59
CA ALA A 491 36.70 54.95 -13.75
C ALA A 491 36.61 53.52 -14.28
N THR A 492 35.57 52.78 -13.87
CA THR A 492 35.33 51.39 -14.27
C THR A 492 34.18 51.23 -15.27
N PHE A 493 33.48 52.33 -15.59
CA PHE A 493 32.26 52.34 -16.41
C PHE A 493 31.20 51.34 -15.93
N THR A 494 31.01 51.26 -14.62
CA THR A 494 30.04 50.35 -13.98
C THR A 494 29.02 51.12 -13.15
N TYR A 495 27.83 50.55 -13.01
CA TYR A 495 26.82 51.02 -12.08
C TYR A 495 26.78 50.15 -10.82
N THR A 496 26.57 50.82 -9.70
CA THR A 496 26.17 50.20 -8.44
C THR A 496 24.73 50.62 -8.15
N TYR A 497 23.84 49.65 -7.99
CA TYR A 497 22.45 49.91 -7.62
C TYR A 497 22.26 49.56 -6.15
N LYS A 498 21.76 50.53 -5.37
CA LYS A 498 21.41 50.36 -3.97
C LYS A 498 19.89 50.35 -3.84
N VAL A 499 19.35 49.27 -3.30
CA VAL A 499 17.92 49.11 -3.02
C VAL A 499 17.74 49.20 -1.52
N MET A 500 17.03 50.24 -1.07
CA MET A 500 16.55 50.33 0.32
C MET A 500 15.13 49.80 0.38
N LEU A 501 14.88 48.87 1.29
CA LEU A 501 13.58 48.24 1.51
C LEU A 501 13.17 48.49 2.95
N ASP A 502 11.90 48.81 3.18
CA ASP A 502 11.29 48.77 4.52
C ASP A 502 10.33 47.58 4.56
N LEU A 503 10.72 46.55 5.30
CA LEU A 503 10.01 45.27 5.35
C LEU A 503 9.33 45.08 6.70
N ASP A 504 8.18 44.43 6.69
CA ASP A 504 7.56 43.88 7.90
C ASP A 504 7.42 42.37 7.70
N ILE A 505 8.16 41.60 8.48
CA ILE A 505 8.29 40.14 8.37
C ILE A 505 7.73 39.53 9.64
N THR A 506 6.68 38.73 9.49
CA THR A 506 6.10 37.93 10.59
C THR A 506 6.36 36.46 10.32
N GLN A 507 6.91 35.75 11.30
CA GLN A 507 7.12 34.29 11.24
C GLN A 507 5.97 33.59 11.96
N ALA A 508 5.48 32.48 11.40
CA ALA A 508 4.53 31.62 12.09
C ALA A 508 5.13 31.04 13.38
N ASP A 509 4.34 31.04 14.45
CA ASP A 509 4.74 30.52 15.76
C ASP A 509 5.08 29.03 15.70
N ASP A 510 6.00 28.62 16.58
CA ASP A 510 6.43 27.23 16.78
C ASP A 510 6.99 26.52 15.54
N VAL A 511 7.36 27.26 14.48
CA VAL A 511 8.01 26.71 13.29
C VAL A 511 9.51 26.92 13.34
N VAL A 512 10.26 25.81 13.29
CA VAL A 512 11.72 25.83 13.15
C VAL A 512 12.09 26.20 11.73
N VAL A 513 12.93 27.23 11.60
CA VAL A 513 13.48 27.71 10.32
C VAL A 513 14.97 27.41 10.28
N ASP A 514 15.41 26.86 9.16
CA ASP A 514 16.81 26.53 8.87
C ASP A 514 17.22 27.03 7.48
N ASP A 515 18.43 26.68 7.03
CA ASP A 515 18.97 27.10 5.73
C ASP A 515 18.24 26.50 4.51
N SER A 516 17.40 25.47 4.73
CA SER A 516 16.56 24.85 3.69
C SER A 516 15.21 25.54 3.50
N SER A 517 14.88 26.51 4.37
CA SER A 517 13.66 27.31 4.26
C SER A 517 13.73 28.27 3.06
N SER A 518 12.56 28.73 2.60
CA SER A 518 12.45 29.69 1.51
C SER A 518 13.33 30.92 1.74
N LYS A 519 13.84 31.52 0.67
CA LYS A 519 14.64 32.76 0.68
C LYS A 519 13.98 33.78 -0.24
N LEU A 520 14.35 35.05 -0.12
CA LEU A 520 14.03 36.03 -1.17
C LEU A 520 15.23 36.16 -2.11
N ARG A 521 14.94 36.12 -3.40
CA ARG A 521 15.92 36.42 -4.45
C ARG A 521 15.54 37.74 -5.12
N PHE A 522 16.48 38.67 -5.13
CA PHE A 522 16.35 39.95 -5.82
C PHE A 522 17.19 39.91 -7.07
N GLU A 523 16.58 40.10 -8.24
CA GLU A 523 17.28 40.15 -9.53
C GLU A 523 17.18 41.55 -10.11
N ALA A 524 18.34 42.16 -10.42
CA ALA A 524 18.40 43.39 -11.18
C ALA A 524 18.28 43.06 -12.67
N VAL A 525 17.29 43.65 -13.35
CA VAL A 525 16.94 43.33 -14.74
C VAL A 525 16.91 44.60 -15.57
N ASP A 526 17.52 44.57 -16.76
CA ASP A 526 17.49 45.69 -17.71
C ASP A 526 16.15 45.80 -18.49
N ALA A 527 16.03 46.84 -19.32
CA ALA A 527 14.84 47.06 -20.15
C ALA A 527 14.59 45.94 -21.17
N ALA A 528 15.61 45.16 -21.54
CA ALA A 528 15.50 44.01 -22.43
C ALA A 528 15.11 42.71 -21.69
N GLY A 529 14.94 42.77 -20.37
CA GLY A 529 14.57 41.61 -19.56
C GLY A 529 15.74 40.71 -19.17
N ARG A 530 17.00 41.14 -19.38
CA ARG A 530 18.20 40.38 -19.03
C ARG A 530 18.56 40.60 -17.56
N THR A 531 18.83 39.52 -16.84
CA THR A 531 19.31 39.59 -15.46
C THR A 531 20.77 40.03 -15.43
N LEU A 532 21.04 41.17 -14.77
CA LEU A 532 22.35 41.80 -14.66
C LEU A 532 23.13 41.29 -13.45
N ASP A 533 22.44 41.13 -12.31
CA ASP A 533 23.00 40.63 -11.05
C ASP A 533 21.86 40.09 -10.17
N ALA A 534 22.18 39.27 -9.16
CA ALA A 534 21.19 38.71 -8.25
C ALA A 534 21.72 38.54 -6.82
N ILE A 535 20.87 38.82 -5.84
CA ILE A 535 21.17 38.70 -4.41
C ILE A 535 20.16 37.76 -3.77
N GLU A 536 20.65 36.73 -3.08
CA GLU A 536 19.84 35.88 -2.20
C GLU A 536 19.84 36.46 -0.78
N ALA A 537 18.66 36.56 -0.18
CA ALA A 537 18.45 37.12 1.14
C ALA A 537 17.65 36.12 1.99
N PRO A 538 18.32 35.37 2.90
CA PRO A 538 17.67 34.35 3.71
C PRO A 538 16.84 34.95 4.85
N PHE A 539 15.93 34.19 5.45
CA PHE A 539 15.22 34.59 6.67
C PHE A 539 15.85 34.05 7.97
N ALA A 540 16.80 33.11 7.85
CA ALA A 540 17.55 32.54 8.97
C ALA A 540 19.06 32.59 8.71
N GLY A 541 19.84 32.46 9.79
CA GLY A 541 21.30 32.48 9.72
C GLY A 541 21.91 33.87 9.56
N THR A 542 23.14 33.91 9.05
CA THR A 542 23.91 35.14 8.83
C THR A 542 23.31 35.95 7.68
N ASN A 543 23.31 37.28 7.80
CA ASN A 543 22.74 38.21 6.81
C ASN A 543 21.24 37.99 6.54
N ARG A 544 20.51 37.46 7.52
CA ARG A 544 19.06 37.29 7.39
C ARG A 544 18.33 38.63 7.22
N LEU A 545 17.25 38.59 6.46
CA LEU A 545 16.26 39.66 6.44
C LEU A 545 15.58 39.77 7.81
N ILE A 546 15.38 40.99 8.27
CA ILE A 546 14.62 41.32 9.48
C ILE A 546 13.67 42.48 9.16
N SER A 547 12.62 42.62 9.97
CA SER A 547 11.72 43.77 9.87
C SER A 547 12.47 45.09 10.05
N GLY A 548 12.01 46.13 9.34
CA GLY A 548 12.60 47.45 9.25
C GLY A 548 13.40 47.68 7.96
N ARG A 549 14.27 48.69 7.99
CA ARG A 549 15.04 49.10 6.81
C ARG A 549 16.21 48.17 6.52
N GLN A 550 16.15 47.54 5.35
CA GLN A 550 17.21 46.73 4.76
C GLN A 550 17.83 47.45 3.57
N SER A 551 19.12 47.19 3.32
CA SER A 551 19.83 47.72 2.15
C SER A 551 20.48 46.57 1.39
N LEU A 552 20.18 46.47 0.11
CA LEU A 552 20.80 45.53 -0.82
C LEU A 552 21.61 46.33 -1.84
N THR A 553 22.76 45.81 -2.25
CA THR A 553 23.66 46.51 -3.18
C THR A 553 24.10 45.57 -4.28
N PHE A 554 23.68 45.86 -5.51
CA PHE A 554 24.15 45.21 -6.73
C PHE A 554 25.37 45.97 -7.23
N ASN A 555 26.49 45.27 -7.43
CA ASN A 555 27.77 45.91 -7.70
C ASN A 555 28.29 45.56 -9.09
N ASN A 556 29.10 46.46 -9.66
CA ASN A 556 29.86 46.21 -10.87
C ASN A 556 29.03 45.82 -12.09
N ILE A 557 27.78 46.31 -12.19
CA ILE A 557 26.92 46.07 -13.34
C ILE A 557 27.48 46.87 -14.51
N LYS A 558 27.95 46.18 -15.54
CA LYS A 558 28.39 46.77 -16.81
C LYS A 558 27.16 47.03 -17.67
N SER A 559 26.93 48.29 -17.99
CA SER A 559 25.88 48.66 -18.93
C SER A 559 26.49 48.95 -20.29
N GLU A 560 26.14 48.18 -21.32
CA GLU A 560 26.61 48.44 -22.70
C GLU A 560 25.91 49.65 -23.35
N GLN A 561 24.78 50.07 -22.77
CA GLN A 561 24.02 51.27 -23.11
C GLN A 561 23.77 52.03 -21.81
N LEU A 562 23.75 53.36 -21.82
CA LEU A 562 23.41 54.22 -20.66
C LEU A 562 21.91 54.09 -20.29
N ASP A 563 21.43 52.86 -20.10
CA ASP A 563 20.04 52.57 -19.80
C ASP A 563 19.83 52.63 -18.28
N SER A 564 19.12 53.67 -17.85
CA SER A 564 18.87 53.96 -16.42
C SER A 564 17.69 53.17 -15.84
N ASN A 565 16.99 52.37 -16.66
CA ASN A 565 15.74 51.72 -16.29
C ASN A 565 15.96 50.28 -15.80
N VAL A 566 16.76 50.11 -14.75
CA VAL A 566 16.88 48.82 -14.07
C VAL A 566 15.66 48.59 -13.19
N THR A 567 15.01 47.44 -13.35
CA THR A 567 13.93 46.98 -12.49
C THR A 567 14.44 45.88 -11.57
N ILE A 568 13.90 45.79 -10.35
CA ILE A 568 14.24 44.72 -9.41
C ILE A 568 13.08 43.75 -9.34
N ARG A 569 13.29 42.51 -9.80
CA ARG A 569 12.33 41.43 -9.63
C ARG A 569 12.62 40.70 -8.33
N VAL A 570 11.60 40.60 -7.48
CA VAL A 570 11.67 39.92 -6.19
C VAL A 570 10.96 38.59 -6.33
N TYR A 571 11.70 37.51 -6.10
CA TYR A 571 11.19 36.16 -6.12
C TYR A 571 11.28 35.54 -4.73
N GLU A 572 10.37 34.63 -4.44
CA GLU A 572 10.69 33.56 -3.51
C GLU A 572 11.60 32.56 -4.23
N SER A 573 12.66 32.12 -3.55
CA SER A 573 13.56 31.07 -4.00
C SER A 573 13.50 29.85 -3.07
N VAL A 574 13.37 28.67 -3.67
CA VAL A 574 13.46 27.37 -2.98
C VAL A 574 14.54 26.53 -3.64
N ALA A 575 15.50 26.07 -2.85
CA ALA A 575 16.57 25.20 -3.34
C ALA A 575 16.02 23.82 -3.69
N LEU A 576 16.35 23.33 -4.88
CA LEU A 576 15.96 22.01 -5.36
C LEU A 576 17.07 21.00 -5.11
N PRO A 577 16.74 19.70 -4.89
CA PRO A 577 17.74 18.66 -4.65
C PRO A 577 18.77 18.47 -5.76
N ASN A 578 18.43 18.86 -7.00
CA ASN A 578 19.32 18.80 -8.16
C ASN A 578 20.27 20.00 -8.27
N GLY A 579 20.31 20.89 -7.27
CA GLY A 579 21.13 22.10 -7.26
C GLY A 579 20.56 23.29 -8.02
N ALA A 580 19.40 23.14 -8.67
CA ALA A 580 18.67 24.27 -9.24
C ALA A 580 17.85 25.02 -8.17
N THR A 581 17.31 26.18 -8.53
CA THR A 581 16.46 27.00 -7.66
C THR A 581 15.12 27.22 -8.34
N ALA A 582 14.02 26.82 -7.69
CA ALA A 582 12.69 27.21 -8.13
C ALA A 582 12.44 28.66 -7.70
N LYS A 583 11.93 29.48 -8.63
CA LYS A 583 11.61 30.88 -8.37
C LYS A 583 10.11 31.12 -8.54
N ARG A 584 9.47 31.76 -7.57
CA ARG A 584 8.10 32.29 -7.70
C ARG A 584 8.15 33.81 -7.66
N LEU A 585 7.66 34.49 -8.70
CA LEU A 585 7.70 35.96 -8.76
C LEU A 585 6.71 36.54 -7.76
N LEU A 586 7.20 37.36 -6.82
CA LEU A 586 6.37 38.03 -5.82
C LEU A 586 6.07 39.47 -6.22
N LYS A 587 7.10 40.23 -6.64
CA LYS A 587 6.97 41.67 -6.89
C LYS A 587 7.98 42.16 -7.92
N THR A 588 7.62 43.20 -8.68
CA THR A 588 8.56 43.97 -9.48
C THR A 588 8.65 45.39 -8.93
N LEU A 589 9.85 45.83 -8.55
CA LEU A 589 10.15 47.19 -8.12
C LEU A 589 10.71 47.96 -9.31
N LYS A 590 10.21 49.18 -9.52
CA LYS A 590 10.60 50.06 -10.63
C LYS A 590 11.05 51.40 -10.10
#